data_AF-A0A5P9C8R0-F1
#
_entry.id   AF-A0A5P9C8R0-F1
#
_cell.length_a   1.000
_cell.length_b   1.000
_cell.length_c   1.000
_cell.angle_alpha   90.00
_cell.angle_beta   90.00
_cell.angle_gamma   90.00
#
_symmetry.space_group_name_H-M   'P 1'
#
loop_
_entity.id
_entity.type
_entity.pdbx_description
1 polymer ?
#
loop_
_entity_poly.entity_id
_entity_poly.type
_entity_poly.pdbx_seq_one_letter_code
_entity_poly.pdbx_strand_id
1 'polypeptide(L)'
;MTRWLALALTLCSLLLGAPAHACGIYAASVSLGSSNSLSLRTTQQQAAAGAGLSCPGVLQVLAAAYVRVTLQNAGTLALQDGQGNQIPFSIYRDSGYSQTLVAGQPQQLDAINLVALGGSSSAIGLYFRTNPGPNVPAGTYTATITLRWDWAICTVGALNLCSWSRSPGLTQSCLPICGAPTNWGSGSLATLTITLVVTKACRIDTLPAVDFGANALISQFSAQQRTFAVTCTSTEGYTLTFDDGQNYLAPWRRLRNGSDYLRYNLYHNGSSLIWNSSSPLSASGTGDSQTFTYQAILDPSQANAPVGVYTDNVLLIINY
;
A
#
# COMPACT_ATOMS: atom_id res chain seq x y z
N MET A 1 -67.68 19.29 18.06
CA MET A 1 -66.41 19.96 18.46
C MET A 1 -65.33 19.00 18.95
N THR A 2 -65.67 17.89 19.62
CA THR A 2 -64.73 16.87 20.13
C THR A 2 -63.99 16.05 19.06
N ARG A 3 -64.56 15.85 17.86
CA ARG A 3 -63.88 15.13 16.75
C ARG A 3 -62.71 15.89 16.11
N TRP A 4 -62.73 17.22 16.13
CA TRP A 4 -61.67 18.05 15.56
C TRP A 4 -60.47 18.20 16.52
N LEU A 5 -60.72 18.20 17.84
CA LEU A 5 -59.65 18.11 18.84
C LEU A 5 -58.92 16.77 18.82
N ALA A 6 -59.62 15.66 18.59
CA ALA A 6 -59.01 14.34 18.49
C ALA A 6 -58.14 14.19 17.22
N LEU A 7 -58.54 14.78 16.09
CA LEU A 7 -57.71 14.83 14.88
C LEU A 7 -56.49 15.76 15.04
N ALA A 8 -56.63 16.89 15.74
CA ALA A 8 -55.51 17.79 16.00
C ALA A 8 -54.48 17.18 16.98
N LEU A 9 -54.92 16.43 17.99
CA LEU A 9 -54.02 15.73 18.92
C LEU A 9 -53.32 14.53 18.28
N THR A 10 -53.97 13.82 17.37
CA THR A 10 -53.37 12.68 16.64
C THR A 10 -52.41 13.12 15.54
N LEU A 11 -52.66 14.27 14.89
CA LEU A 11 -51.70 14.85 13.94
C LEU A 11 -50.45 15.43 14.66
N CYS A 12 -50.61 15.93 15.89
CA CYS A 12 -49.50 16.47 16.70
C CYS A 12 -48.61 15.35 17.29
N SER A 13 -49.15 14.18 17.62
CA SER A 13 -48.37 13.05 18.12
C SER A 13 -47.62 12.27 17.04
N LEU A 14 -48.01 12.38 15.76
CA LEU A 14 -47.25 11.87 14.61
C LEU A 14 -46.02 12.74 14.26
N LEU A 15 -45.92 13.96 14.79
CA LEU A 15 -44.77 14.87 14.57
C LEU A 15 -43.65 14.73 15.62
N LEU A 16 -43.86 13.95 16.69
CA LEU A 16 -42.95 13.89 17.85
C LEU A 16 -41.96 12.71 17.84
N GLY A 17 -41.84 11.97 16.74
CA GLY A 17 -41.04 10.74 16.69
C GLY A 17 -40.27 10.48 15.41
N ALA A 18 -40.05 11.47 14.54
CA ALA A 18 -39.13 11.28 13.43
C ALA A 18 -37.70 11.14 14.01
N PRO A 19 -36.93 10.07 13.67
CA PRO A 19 -35.52 10.03 14.03
C PRO A 19 -34.87 11.32 13.51
N ALA A 20 -34.23 12.07 14.41
CA ALA A 20 -33.46 13.23 14.01
C ALA A 20 -32.39 12.76 13.02
N HIS A 21 -32.58 13.06 11.73
CA HIS A 21 -31.56 12.91 10.70
C HIS A 21 -30.49 13.98 10.99
N ALA A 22 -29.63 13.71 11.97
CA ALA A 22 -28.56 14.57 12.39
C ALA A 22 -27.23 13.99 11.94
N CYS A 23 -26.34 14.86 11.47
CA CYS A 23 -24.96 14.47 11.24
C CYS A 23 -24.28 14.12 12.56
N GLY A 24 -23.40 13.13 12.52
CA GLY A 24 -22.60 12.68 13.65
C GLY A 24 -21.15 12.43 13.26
N ILE A 25 -20.28 12.53 14.26
CA ILE A 25 -18.87 12.16 14.15
C ILE A 25 -18.67 10.73 14.61
N TYR A 26 -17.79 10.00 13.93
CA TYR A 26 -17.41 8.64 14.28
C TYR A 26 -15.92 8.42 14.07
N ALA A 27 -15.35 7.44 14.76
CA ALA A 27 -13.99 6.98 14.51
C ALA A 27 -13.95 6.17 13.21
N ALA A 28 -13.07 6.54 12.28
CA ALA A 28 -12.98 5.89 10.98
C ALA A 28 -11.68 5.09 10.83
N SER A 29 -11.73 4.05 10.00
CA SER A 29 -10.57 3.25 9.63
C SER A 29 -10.42 3.21 8.12
N VAL A 30 -9.21 3.42 7.62
CA VAL A 30 -8.89 3.39 6.20
C VAL A 30 -7.81 2.35 5.95
N SER A 31 -8.08 1.39 5.07
CA SER A 31 -7.05 0.46 4.59
C SER A 31 -6.59 0.88 3.20
N LEU A 32 -5.28 1.08 3.05
CA LEU A 32 -4.62 1.28 1.76
C LEU A 32 -4.27 -0.06 1.09
N GLY A 33 -4.69 -1.19 1.67
CA GLY A 33 -4.48 -2.53 1.16
C GLY A 33 -3.12 -3.11 1.57
N SER A 34 -2.58 -3.96 0.68
CA SER A 34 -1.30 -4.63 0.86
C SER A 34 -0.45 -4.49 -0.39
N SER A 35 0.84 -4.19 -0.23
CA SER A 35 1.82 -4.13 -1.32
C SER A 35 3.18 -4.60 -0.85
N ASN A 36 4.01 -5.14 -1.73
CA ASN A 36 5.35 -5.55 -1.34
C ASN A 36 6.30 -4.33 -1.26
N SER A 37 7.34 -4.44 -0.45
CA SER A 37 8.27 -3.32 -0.19
C SER A 37 8.95 -2.78 -1.45
N LEU A 38 9.15 -3.61 -2.47
CA LEU A 38 9.84 -3.21 -3.70
C LEU A 38 8.90 -2.41 -4.63
N SER A 39 7.63 -2.81 -4.73
CA SER A 39 6.61 -2.12 -5.52
C SER A 39 6.21 -0.77 -4.92
N LEU A 40 6.27 -0.61 -3.60
CA LEU A 40 5.96 0.67 -2.93
C LEU A 40 6.87 1.82 -3.34
N ARG A 41 8.08 1.52 -3.82
CA ARG A 41 9.03 2.52 -4.31
C ARG A 41 8.54 3.22 -5.57
N THR A 42 7.74 2.55 -6.40
CA THR A 42 7.32 3.05 -7.72
C THR A 42 5.81 3.17 -7.86
N THR A 43 5.05 2.44 -7.05
CA THR A 43 3.59 2.31 -7.18
C THR A 43 2.89 2.82 -5.92
N GLN A 44 2.14 3.91 -6.09
CA GLN A 44 1.34 4.49 -5.02
C GLN A 44 0.20 3.56 -4.61
N GLN A 45 -0.07 3.48 -3.31
CA GLN A 45 -1.25 2.80 -2.77
C GLN A 45 -2.29 3.85 -2.46
N GLN A 46 -3.54 3.57 -2.80
CA GLN A 46 -4.61 4.55 -2.71
C GLN A 46 -5.92 3.93 -2.29
N ALA A 47 -6.72 4.68 -1.55
CA ALA A 47 -8.05 4.28 -1.13
C ALA A 47 -8.96 5.50 -1.01
N ALA A 48 -10.26 5.25 -1.06
CA ALA A 48 -11.31 6.21 -0.73
C ALA A 48 -12.12 5.64 0.44
N ALA A 49 -12.36 6.44 1.47
CA ALA A 49 -13.06 5.98 2.66
C ALA A 49 -13.78 7.11 3.38
N GLY A 50 -14.86 6.77 4.09
CA GLY A 50 -15.57 7.69 4.97
C GLY A 50 -14.64 8.24 6.06
N ALA A 51 -14.59 9.57 6.17
CA ALA A 51 -13.56 10.28 6.92
C ALA A 51 -14.05 10.85 8.27
N GLY A 52 -14.99 10.17 8.90
CA GLY A 52 -15.40 10.43 10.28
C GLY A 52 -16.56 11.41 10.46
N LEU A 53 -17.18 11.90 9.38
CA LEU A 53 -18.47 12.62 9.41
C LEU A 53 -19.51 11.83 8.61
N SER A 54 -20.67 11.56 9.21
CA SER A 54 -21.80 10.89 8.57
C SER A 54 -23.08 11.69 8.75
N CYS A 55 -23.83 11.87 7.66
CA CYS A 55 -25.00 12.74 7.59
C CYS A 55 -26.16 12.04 6.87
N PRO A 56 -27.07 11.38 7.59
CA PRO A 56 -28.25 10.75 6.98
C PRO A 56 -29.03 11.73 6.08
N GLY A 57 -29.36 11.30 4.86
CA GLY A 57 -30.17 12.10 3.93
C GLY A 57 -29.41 13.12 3.06
N VAL A 58 -28.08 13.21 3.15
CA VAL A 58 -27.26 14.19 2.39
C VAL A 58 -27.43 14.10 0.86
N LEU A 59 -27.81 12.94 0.33
CA LEU A 59 -28.06 12.72 -1.10
C LEU A 59 -29.34 13.40 -1.63
N GLN A 60 -30.28 13.78 -0.75
CA GLN A 60 -31.58 14.33 -1.14
C GLN A 60 -31.55 15.86 -1.31
N VAL A 61 -30.55 16.56 -0.76
CA VAL A 61 -30.45 18.04 -0.80
C VAL A 61 -29.00 18.49 -0.98
N LEU A 62 -28.40 18.20 -2.13
CA LEU A 62 -27.05 18.67 -2.48
C LEU A 62 -26.96 20.21 -2.66
N ALA A 63 -28.10 20.88 -2.83
CA ALA A 63 -28.16 22.33 -3.08
C ALA A 63 -27.93 23.20 -1.82
N ALA A 64 -27.89 22.63 -0.62
CA ALA A 64 -27.78 23.36 0.65
C ALA A 64 -26.92 22.63 1.70
N ALA A 65 -25.70 22.23 1.30
CA ALA A 65 -24.71 21.61 2.17
C ALA A 65 -23.43 22.46 2.22
N TYR A 66 -23.08 22.92 3.42
CA TYR A 66 -21.83 23.64 3.69
C TYR A 66 -20.96 22.77 4.60
N VAL A 67 -19.87 22.24 4.06
CA VAL A 67 -18.98 21.33 4.80
C VAL A 67 -17.54 21.77 4.64
N ARG A 68 -16.82 21.89 5.75
CA ARG A 68 -15.38 22.08 5.78
C ARG A 68 -14.71 20.99 6.58
N VAL A 69 -13.54 20.61 6.11
CA VAL A 69 -12.62 19.72 6.82
C VAL A 69 -11.32 20.46 7.06
N THR A 70 -10.74 20.29 8.25
CA THR A 70 -9.43 20.83 8.61
C THR A 70 -8.58 19.72 9.19
N LEU A 71 -7.45 19.41 8.56
CA LEU A 71 -6.45 18.50 9.11
C LEU A 71 -5.78 19.14 10.34
N GLN A 72 -5.88 18.50 11.50
CA GLN A 72 -5.31 19.04 12.75
C GLN A 72 -3.85 18.64 12.98
N ASN A 73 -3.41 17.53 12.38
CA ASN A 73 -2.03 17.08 12.49
C ASN A 73 -1.09 18.08 11.82
N ALA A 74 -0.09 18.55 12.56
CA ALA A 74 0.99 19.37 12.04
C ALA A 74 2.09 18.50 11.41
N GLY A 75 2.79 19.04 10.41
CA GLY A 75 3.91 18.37 9.75
C GLY A 75 3.50 17.38 8.65
N THR A 76 4.47 16.60 8.19
CA THR A 76 4.28 15.60 7.13
C THR A 76 3.57 14.37 7.69
N LEU A 77 2.53 13.91 6.99
CA LEU A 77 1.83 12.69 7.35
C LEU A 77 2.62 11.46 6.90
N ALA A 78 2.77 10.49 7.82
CA ALA A 78 3.43 9.24 7.54
C ALA A 78 2.78 8.08 8.30
N LEU A 79 2.68 6.92 7.63
CA LEU A 79 2.39 5.64 8.26
C LEU A 79 3.68 5.12 8.89
N GLN A 80 3.59 4.58 10.10
CA GLN A 80 4.75 4.16 10.89
C GLN A 80 4.57 2.73 11.39
N ASP A 81 5.66 1.99 11.48
CA ASP A 81 5.72 0.64 12.04
C ASP A 81 6.01 0.62 13.56
N GLY A 82 6.41 1.77 14.12
CA GLY A 82 6.83 1.91 15.51
C GLY A 82 8.31 1.59 15.76
N GLN A 83 9.08 1.30 14.72
CA GLN A 83 10.54 1.07 14.76
C GLN A 83 11.32 2.19 14.06
N GLY A 84 10.64 3.24 13.60
CA GLY A 84 11.23 4.41 12.96
C GLY A 84 11.13 4.41 11.44
N ASN A 85 10.54 3.38 10.82
CA ASN A 85 10.31 3.36 9.37
C ASN A 85 9.01 4.09 9.04
N GLN A 86 9.03 4.86 7.94
CA GLN A 86 7.94 5.77 7.59
C GLN A 86 7.57 5.67 6.12
N ILE A 87 6.26 5.64 5.85
CA ILE A 87 5.69 5.72 4.50
C ILE A 87 4.88 7.01 4.42
N PRO A 88 5.39 8.05 3.74
CA PRO A 88 4.66 9.30 3.58
C PRO A 88 3.37 9.09 2.79
N PHE A 89 2.33 9.84 3.16
CA PHE A 89 1.07 9.85 2.43
C PHE A 89 0.43 11.24 2.43
N SER A 90 -0.54 11.43 1.55
CA SER A 90 -1.33 12.64 1.46
C SER A 90 -2.82 12.30 1.43
N ILE A 91 -3.63 13.24 1.92
CA ILE A 91 -5.09 13.13 1.95
C ILE A 91 -5.63 14.17 0.98
N TYR A 92 -6.62 13.80 0.19
CA TYR A 92 -7.20 14.61 -0.86
C TYR A 92 -8.71 14.68 -0.72
N ARG A 93 -9.28 15.80 -1.14
CA ARG A 93 -10.74 15.99 -1.18
C ARG A 93 -11.38 15.50 -2.49
N ASP A 94 -10.58 15.19 -3.50
CA ASP A 94 -11.02 14.78 -4.84
C ASP A 94 -10.45 13.42 -5.27
N SER A 95 -11.19 12.70 -6.11
CA SER A 95 -10.79 11.41 -6.68
C SER A 95 -9.63 11.51 -7.67
N GLY A 96 -9.32 12.71 -8.17
CA GLY A 96 -8.15 12.98 -9.01
C GLY A 96 -6.85 13.13 -8.24
N TYR A 97 -6.88 13.13 -6.90
CA TYR A 97 -5.71 13.34 -6.04
C TYR A 97 -4.95 14.63 -6.37
N SER A 98 -5.69 15.71 -6.66
CA SER A 98 -5.13 17.00 -7.06
C SER A 98 -5.24 18.08 -5.97
N GLN A 99 -6.21 17.94 -5.07
CA GLN A 99 -6.53 18.88 -4.01
C GLN A 99 -6.17 18.29 -2.64
N THR A 100 -4.91 18.46 -2.24
CA THR A 100 -4.42 17.96 -0.95
C THR A 100 -4.97 18.76 0.22
N LEU A 101 -5.25 18.07 1.33
CA LEU A 101 -5.45 18.72 2.63
C LEU A 101 -4.12 19.27 3.14
N VAL A 102 -4.19 20.44 3.76
CA VAL A 102 -3.05 21.13 4.37
C VAL A 102 -3.35 21.33 5.85
N ALA A 103 -2.36 21.05 6.70
CA ALA A 103 -2.48 21.17 8.14
C ALA A 103 -2.96 22.58 8.55
N GLY A 104 -3.96 22.64 9.43
CA GLY A 104 -4.52 23.87 9.98
C GLY A 104 -5.35 24.71 9.00
N GLN A 105 -5.39 24.37 7.71
CA GLN A 105 -6.13 25.11 6.69
C GLN A 105 -7.53 24.51 6.49
N PRO A 106 -8.61 25.24 6.79
CA PRO A 106 -9.97 24.78 6.52
C PRO A 106 -10.22 24.71 5.00
N GLN A 107 -10.65 23.55 4.52
CA GLN A 107 -11.00 23.36 3.11
C GLN A 107 -12.46 22.99 2.97
N GLN A 108 -13.17 23.74 2.13
CA GLN A 108 -14.55 23.48 1.80
C GLN A 108 -14.65 22.31 0.82
N LEU A 109 -15.62 21.43 1.06
CA LEU A 109 -15.96 20.31 0.18
C LEU A 109 -17.12 20.71 -0.73
N ASP A 110 -16.93 20.53 -2.02
CA ASP A 110 -17.99 20.75 -3.02
C ASP A 110 -19.05 19.64 -2.95
N ALA A 111 -20.27 19.94 -3.40
CA ALA A 111 -21.39 18.99 -3.44
C ALA A 111 -21.06 17.66 -4.15
N ILE A 112 -20.17 17.68 -5.15
CA ILE A 112 -19.71 16.48 -5.87
C ILE A 112 -18.77 15.59 -5.04
N ASN A 113 -18.07 16.16 -4.05
CA ASN A 113 -17.19 15.44 -3.12
C ASN A 113 -17.96 14.88 -1.92
N LEU A 114 -19.22 15.29 -1.74
CA LEU A 114 -20.13 14.82 -0.69
C LEU A 114 -20.85 13.51 -1.07
N VAL A 115 -20.51 12.91 -2.22
CA VAL A 115 -21.02 11.60 -2.62
C VAL A 115 -20.51 10.55 -1.62
N ALA A 116 -21.46 9.83 -1.01
CA ALA A 116 -21.22 8.78 -0.04
C ALA A 116 -20.30 7.68 -0.59
N LEU A 117 -19.06 7.63 -0.11
CA LEU A 117 -18.10 6.58 -0.45
C LEU A 117 -18.21 5.44 0.56
N GLY A 118 -19.20 4.56 0.34
CA GLY A 118 -19.29 3.31 1.10
C GLY A 118 -20.70 2.74 1.18
N GLY A 119 -21.15 2.08 0.10
CA GLY A 119 -22.08 0.93 0.01
C GLY A 119 -23.50 1.02 0.58
N SER A 120 -23.70 1.76 1.67
CA SER A 120 -24.97 1.96 2.38
C SER A 120 -24.93 3.15 3.36
N SER A 121 -23.80 3.85 3.50
CA SER A 121 -23.56 4.81 4.59
C SER A 121 -23.52 6.25 4.08
N SER A 122 -24.17 7.17 4.80
CA SER A 122 -24.17 8.61 4.51
C SER A 122 -22.87 9.32 4.93
N ALA A 123 -21.75 8.60 4.88
CA ALA A 123 -20.43 9.06 5.29
C ALA A 123 -19.77 9.91 4.20
N ILE A 124 -19.18 11.03 4.61
CA ILE A 124 -18.44 11.92 3.72
C ILE A 124 -17.03 11.36 3.57
N GLY A 125 -16.66 11.05 2.33
CA GLY A 125 -15.40 10.40 2.01
C GLY A 125 -14.25 11.38 1.77
N LEU A 126 -13.03 10.92 2.03
CA LEU A 126 -11.79 11.51 1.55
C LEU A 126 -10.98 10.46 0.80
N TYR A 127 -9.98 10.91 0.06
CA TYR A 127 -9.10 10.08 -0.73
C TYR A 127 -7.69 10.09 -0.12
N PHE A 128 -7.05 8.94 -0.06
CA PHE A 128 -5.76 8.74 0.61
C PHE A 128 -4.80 8.13 -0.40
N ARG A 129 -3.56 8.61 -0.44
CA ARG A 129 -2.54 8.09 -1.36
C ARG A 129 -1.15 8.17 -0.76
N THR A 130 -0.39 7.08 -0.86
CA THR A 130 1.02 7.08 -0.48
C THR A 130 1.89 7.82 -1.49
N ASN A 131 3.00 8.37 -1.03
CA ASN A 131 4.05 8.88 -1.89
C ASN A 131 5.00 7.74 -2.29
N PRO A 132 5.48 7.69 -3.54
CA PRO A 132 6.50 6.73 -3.95
C PRO A 132 7.85 7.06 -3.31
N GLY A 133 8.80 6.13 -3.40
CA GLY A 133 10.13 6.24 -2.83
C GLY A 133 10.42 5.56 -1.48
N PRO A 134 9.47 5.09 -0.64
CA PRO A 134 9.83 4.49 0.64
C PRO A 134 10.54 3.15 0.43
N ASN A 135 11.74 3.02 1.02
CA ASN A 135 12.45 1.76 1.13
C ASN A 135 12.36 1.29 2.59
N VAL A 136 11.39 0.43 2.86
CA VAL A 136 11.02 0.06 4.23
C VAL A 136 10.89 -1.46 4.39
N PRO A 137 11.10 -2.01 5.60
CA PRO A 137 10.89 -3.42 5.88
C PRO A 137 9.44 -3.88 5.69
N ALA A 138 9.24 -5.19 5.57
CA ALA A 138 7.92 -5.80 5.66
C ALA A 138 7.34 -5.58 7.07
N GLY A 139 6.04 -5.28 7.14
CA GLY A 139 5.40 -4.94 8.40
C GLY A 139 4.05 -4.26 8.20
N THR A 140 3.36 -3.97 9.29
CA THR A 140 2.11 -3.20 9.28
C THR A 140 2.42 -1.76 9.66
N TYR A 141 2.07 -0.83 8.78
CA TYR A 141 2.30 0.59 8.97
C TYR A 141 0.98 1.27 9.28
N THR A 142 0.96 2.05 10.35
CA THR A 142 -0.25 2.73 10.82
C THR A 142 -0.03 4.23 11.03
N ALA A 143 -1.08 5.01 10.83
CA ALA A 143 -1.11 6.42 11.20
C ALA A 143 -2.44 6.74 11.86
N THR A 144 -2.41 7.63 12.85
CA THR A 144 -3.61 8.20 13.45
C THR A 144 -3.65 9.69 13.16
N ILE A 145 -4.71 10.13 12.51
CA ILE A 145 -4.94 11.53 12.19
C ILE A 145 -6.23 12.03 12.85
N THR A 146 -6.28 13.35 13.03
CA THR A 146 -7.44 14.06 13.57
C THR A 146 -7.92 15.07 12.54
N LEU A 147 -9.19 14.96 12.18
CA LEU A 147 -9.88 15.90 11.31
C LEU A 147 -10.88 16.70 12.14
N ARG A 148 -10.90 18.01 11.94
CA ARG A 148 -12.00 18.86 12.42
C ARG A 148 -13.01 19.03 11.30
N TRP A 149 -14.25 18.68 11.58
CA TRP A 149 -15.38 18.86 10.70
C TRP A 149 -16.24 20.03 11.17
N ASP A 150 -16.51 20.95 10.26
CA ASP A 150 -17.48 22.03 10.44
C ASP A 150 -18.56 21.83 9.37
N TRP A 151 -19.84 21.75 9.77
CA TRP A 151 -20.91 21.50 8.82
C TRP A 151 -22.19 22.26 9.15
N ALA A 152 -22.89 22.67 8.10
CA ALA A 152 -24.29 23.06 8.12
C ALA A 152 -24.96 22.36 6.95
N ILE A 153 -25.74 21.32 7.23
CA ILE A 153 -26.38 20.49 6.21
C ILE A 153 -27.88 20.48 6.45
N CYS A 154 -28.62 20.74 5.37
CA CYS A 154 -30.06 20.58 5.32
C CYS A 154 -30.42 19.08 5.21
N THR A 155 -30.98 18.48 6.27
CA THR A 155 -31.21 17.02 6.30
C THR A 155 -32.62 16.59 5.95
N VAL A 156 -33.62 17.45 6.16
CA VAL A 156 -35.00 17.26 5.69
C VAL A 156 -35.60 18.64 5.40
N GLY A 157 -36.18 18.82 4.21
CA GLY A 157 -36.89 20.07 3.90
C GLY A 157 -38.04 19.89 2.91
N ALA A 158 -39.13 20.63 3.15
CA ALA A 158 -40.24 20.82 2.23
C ALA A 158 -40.62 22.30 2.23
N LEU A 159 -40.96 22.87 1.07
CA LEU A 159 -41.43 24.25 0.94
C LEU A 159 -40.49 25.32 1.54
N ASN A 160 -39.18 25.22 1.29
CA ASN A 160 -38.13 26.15 1.77
C ASN A 160 -37.88 26.17 3.29
N LEU A 161 -38.53 25.29 4.07
CA LEU A 161 -38.21 25.07 5.49
C LEU A 161 -37.34 23.84 5.62
N CYS A 162 -36.11 24.01 6.13
CA CYS A 162 -35.19 22.91 6.33
C CYS A 162 -34.81 22.71 7.80
N SER A 163 -34.77 21.45 8.23
CA SER A 163 -34.09 21.04 9.46
C SER A 163 -32.58 20.97 9.20
N TRP A 164 -31.83 21.87 9.83
CA TRP A 164 -30.39 21.98 9.65
C TRP A 164 -29.64 21.24 10.75
N SER A 165 -28.81 20.27 10.37
CA SER A 165 -27.78 19.73 11.24
C SER A 165 -26.56 20.65 11.19
N ARG A 166 -26.10 21.11 12.36
CA ARG A 166 -24.98 22.05 12.48
C ARG A 166 -23.93 21.52 13.44
N SER A 167 -22.67 21.80 13.15
CA SER A 167 -21.58 21.59 14.09
C SER A 167 -21.65 22.56 15.28
N PRO A 168 -21.06 22.21 16.43
CA PRO A 168 -21.00 23.08 17.61
C PRO A 168 -20.45 24.49 17.30
N GLY A 169 -21.17 25.50 17.79
CA GLY A 169 -20.78 26.91 17.66
C GLY A 169 -21.01 27.53 16.28
N LEU A 170 -21.51 26.78 15.30
CA LEU A 170 -21.79 27.30 13.96
C LEU A 170 -23.05 28.17 13.96
N THR A 171 -22.98 29.34 13.32
CA THR A 171 -24.11 30.25 13.10
C THR A 171 -24.25 30.60 11.62
N GLN A 172 -25.49 30.78 11.17
CA GLN A 172 -25.82 31.14 9.78
C GLN A 172 -27.02 32.10 9.76
N SER A 173 -27.07 32.98 8.75
CA SER A 173 -28.24 33.85 8.55
C SER A 173 -29.37 33.06 7.90
N CYS A 174 -30.60 33.20 8.42
CA CYS A 174 -31.77 32.41 8.03
C CYS A 174 -33.03 33.26 7.77
N LEU A 175 -32.89 34.39 7.06
CA LEU A 175 -34.00 35.30 6.75
C LEU A 175 -34.02 35.65 5.24
N PRO A 176 -35.00 35.21 4.43
CA PRO A 176 -36.08 34.23 4.67
C PRO A 176 -35.65 32.76 4.41
N ILE A 177 -34.48 32.56 3.80
CA ILE A 177 -33.87 31.26 3.50
C ILE A 177 -32.49 31.24 4.14
N CYS A 178 -32.07 30.09 4.69
CA CYS A 178 -30.73 29.96 5.25
C CYS A 178 -29.66 29.94 4.15
N GLY A 179 -28.66 30.81 4.29
CA GLY A 179 -27.50 30.89 3.40
C GLY A 179 -26.25 30.23 4.00
N ALA A 180 -25.08 30.62 3.48
CA ALA A 180 -23.79 30.16 3.97
C ALA A 180 -23.57 30.52 5.45
N PRO A 181 -22.79 29.70 6.20
CA PRO A 181 -22.40 30.01 7.58
C PRO A 181 -21.69 31.35 7.70
N THR A 182 -22.08 32.16 8.69
CA THR A 182 -21.41 33.43 9.04
C THR A 182 -20.31 33.22 10.06
N ASN A 183 -20.43 32.20 10.90
CA ASN A 183 -19.38 31.70 11.78
C ASN A 183 -19.43 30.18 11.79
N TRP A 184 -18.29 29.53 11.61
CA TRP A 184 -18.21 28.08 11.54
C TRP A 184 -18.07 27.38 12.90
N GLY A 185 -17.82 28.15 13.96
CA GLY A 185 -17.75 27.63 15.32
C GLY A 185 -16.49 26.83 15.62
N SER A 186 -16.61 25.93 16.59
CA SER A 186 -15.52 25.06 17.05
C SER A 186 -15.45 23.73 16.31
N GLY A 187 -16.49 23.40 15.52
CA GLY A 187 -16.56 22.14 14.80
C GLY A 187 -16.66 20.92 15.73
N SER A 188 -16.35 19.75 15.18
CA SER A 188 -16.18 18.51 15.95
C SER A 188 -15.02 17.69 15.41
N LEU A 189 -14.31 16.98 16.30
CA LEU A 189 -13.11 16.23 15.96
C LEU A 189 -13.43 14.77 15.70
N ALA A 190 -12.96 14.26 14.57
CA ALA A 190 -12.96 12.84 14.22
C ALA A 190 -11.53 12.30 14.18
N THR A 191 -11.33 11.11 14.74
CA THR A 191 -10.06 10.38 14.66
C THR A 191 -10.14 9.30 13.59
N LEU A 192 -9.11 9.23 12.75
CA LEU A 192 -9.01 8.24 11.69
C LEU A 192 -7.72 7.45 11.86
N THR A 193 -7.83 6.13 11.79
CA THR A 193 -6.69 5.23 11.73
C THR A 193 -6.50 4.74 10.30
N ILE A 194 -5.30 4.89 9.78
CA ILE A 194 -4.94 4.49 8.42
C ILE A 194 -3.94 3.34 8.51
N THR A 195 -4.11 2.31 7.70
CA THR A 195 -3.28 1.11 7.72
C THR A 195 -2.84 0.72 6.32
N LEU A 196 -1.59 0.27 6.21
CA LEU A 196 -1.01 -0.36 5.02
C LEU A 196 -0.20 -1.58 5.46
N VAL A 197 -0.38 -2.71 4.78
CA VAL A 197 0.41 -3.92 5.01
C VAL A 197 1.52 -4.00 3.96
N VAL A 198 2.77 -4.04 4.41
CA VAL A 198 3.94 -4.22 3.55
C VAL A 198 4.41 -5.66 3.62
N THR A 199 4.40 -6.35 2.49
CA THR A 199 4.87 -7.74 2.40
C THR A 199 6.32 -7.82 1.94
N LYS A 200 6.97 -8.94 2.25
CA LYS A 200 8.31 -9.28 1.75
C LYS A 200 8.29 -9.46 0.23
N ALA A 201 9.39 -9.16 -0.42
CA ALA A 201 9.65 -9.49 -1.82
C ALA A 201 11.16 -9.56 -2.08
N CYS A 202 11.55 -10.53 -2.91
CA CYS A 202 12.84 -10.60 -3.54
C CYS A 202 12.69 -10.81 -5.04
N ARG A 203 13.63 -10.28 -5.83
CA ARG A 203 13.75 -10.54 -7.25
C ARG A 203 15.20 -10.70 -7.67
N ILE A 204 15.42 -11.53 -8.67
CA ILE A 204 16.69 -11.60 -9.40
C ILE A 204 16.69 -10.45 -10.42
N ASP A 205 17.64 -9.53 -10.30
CA ASP A 205 17.79 -8.40 -11.23
C ASP A 205 18.56 -8.83 -12.48
N THR A 206 19.66 -9.56 -12.29
CA THR A 206 20.50 -10.08 -13.37
C THR A 206 21.00 -11.47 -13.00
N LEU A 207 21.04 -12.38 -13.97
CA LEU A 207 21.64 -13.72 -13.82
C LEU A 207 22.18 -14.17 -15.19
N PRO A 208 23.43 -13.81 -15.54
CA PRO A 208 24.01 -14.16 -16.82
C PRO A 208 24.35 -15.66 -16.89
N ALA A 209 24.29 -16.22 -18.10
CA ALA A 209 24.73 -17.58 -18.37
C ALA A 209 26.23 -17.75 -18.12
N VAL A 210 26.62 -18.94 -17.69
CA VAL A 210 28.02 -19.37 -17.65
C VAL A 210 28.37 -19.92 -19.03
N ASP A 211 29.49 -19.46 -19.57
CA ASP A 211 30.09 -20.01 -20.78
C ASP A 211 31.55 -20.33 -20.47
N PHE A 212 31.91 -21.61 -20.58
CA PHE A 212 33.27 -22.10 -20.38
C PHE A 212 34.16 -21.88 -21.61
N GLY A 213 33.59 -21.47 -22.74
CA GLY A 213 34.28 -21.32 -24.02
C GLY A 213 34.50 -22.66 -24.72
N ALA A 214 35.52 -22.71 -25.58
CA ALA A 214 35.86 -23.89 -26.36
C ALA A 214 37.35 -24.23 -26.21
N ASN A 215 37.65 -25.46 -25.82
CA ASN A 215 39.00 -26.01 -25.78
C ASN A 215 38.98 -27.49 -26.18
N ALA A 216 40.14 -28.00 -26.63
CA ALA A 216 40.26 -29.39 -27.05
C ALA A 216 40.45 -30.36 -25.87
N LEU A 217 41.07 -29.90 -24.78
CA LEU A 217 41.34 -30.69 -23.58
C LEU A 217 40.63 -30.11 -22.38
N ILE A 218 40.13 -30.96 -21.48
CA ILE A 218 39.46 -30.50 -20.25
C ILE A 218 40.36 -29.64 -19.37
N SER A 219 41.65 -29.98 -19.31
CA SER A 219 42.66 -29.24 -18.54
C SER A 219 42.95 -27.83 -19.05
N GLN A 220 42.49 -27.47 -20.24
CA GLN A 220 42.69 -26.13 -20.83
C GLN A 220 41.56 -25.16 -20.49
N PHE A 221 40.42 -25.65 -19.97
CA PHE A 221 39.33 -24.79 -19.55
C PHE A 221 39.68 -24.03 -18.28
N SER A 222 39.43 -22.72 -18.28
CA SER A 222 39.62 -21.86 -17.12
C SER A 222 38.34 -21.73 -16.30
N ALA A 223 38.51 -21.46 -15.00
CA ALA A 223 37.42 -21.10 -14.12
C ALA A 223 36.68 -19.85 -14.65
N GLN A 224 35.36 -19.90 -14.64
CA GLN A 224 34.49 -18.83 -15.10
C GLN A 224 33.94 -18.08 -13.89
N GLN A 225 34.43 -16.87 -13.66
CA GLN A 225 33.83 -15.98 -12.66
C GLN A 225 32.59 -15.31 -13.25
N ARG A 226 31.50 -15.30 -12.48
CA ARG A 226 30.25 -14.64 -12.86
C ARG A 226 29.70 -13.84 -11.70
N THR A 227 29.04 -12.75 -12.06
CA THR A 227 28.32 -11.88 -11.12
C THR A 227 26.84 -11.89 -11.45
N PHE A 228 26.01 -11.82 -10.43
CA PHE A 228 24.56 -11.69 -10.56
C PHE A 228 24.07 -10.71 -9.50
N ALA A 229 22.88 -10.15 -9.70
CA ALA A 229 22.34 -9.15 -8.80
C ALA A 229 20.92 -9.52 -8.36
N VAL A 230 20.63 -9.21 -7.10
CA VAL A 230 19.37 -9.55 -6.42
C VAL A 230 18.92 -8.33 -5.63
N THR A 231 17.62 -8.02 -5.64
CA THR A 231 17.03 -7.02 -4.77
C THR A 231 16.03 -7.71 -3.84
N CYS A 232 16.19 -7.54 -2.53
CA CYS A 232 15.30 -8.06 -1.49
C CYS A 232 14.82 -6.95 -0.55
N THR A 233 13.66 -7.14 0.08
CA THR A 233 13.10 -6.25 1.11
C THR A 233 14.14 -5.82 2.14
N SER A 234 14.14 -4.53 2.50
CA SER A 234 15.07 -3.99 3.51
C SER A 234 14.95 -4.75 4.83
N THR A 235 16.09 -5.07 5.44
CA THR A 235 16.26 -5.86 6.69
C THR A 235 15.79 -7.31 6.62
N GLU A 236 15.20 -7.75 5.51
CA GLU A 236 14.74 -9.13 5.35
C GLU A 236 15.94 -10.07 5.23
N GLY A 237 15.98 -11.12 6.06
CA GLY A 237 16.98 -12.17 5.95
C GLY A 237 16.62 -13.11 4.81
N TYR A 238 17.58 -13.42 3.94
CA TYR A 238 17.36 -14.38 2.86
C TYR A 238 18.58 -15.25 2.62
N THR A 239 18.35 -16.38 1.95
CA THR A 239 19.42 -17.28 1.50
C THR A 239 19.40 -17.44 -0.01
N LEU A 240 20.59 -17.51 -0.60
CA LEU A 240 20.83 -17.80 -2.01
C LEU A 240 21.45 -19.19 -2.14
N THR A 241 20.88 -20.02 -3.02
CA THR A 241 21.39 -21.37 -3.33
C THR A 241 21.25 -21.66 -4.80
N PHE A 242 22.16 -22.47 -5.35
CA PHE A 242 21.96 -23.10 -6.64
C PHE A 242 21.47 -24.53 -6.45
N ASP A 243 20.52 -24.99 -7.25
CA ASP A 243 20.13 -26.40 -7.28
C ASP A 243 21.22 -27.28 -7.91
N ASP A 244 20.94 -28.56 -8.05
CA ASP A 244 21.90 -29.56 -8.53
C ASP A 244 21.97 -29.70 -10.07
N GLY A 245 21.23 -28.85 -10.80
CA GLY A 245 21.10 -28.95 -12.26
C GLY A 245 20.24 -30.12 -12.72
N GLN A 246 20.14 -30.34 -14.03
CA GLN A 246 19.27 -31.36 -14.61
C GLN A 246 19.89 -32.75 -14.65
N ASN A 247 21.23 -32.83 -14.57
CA ASN A 247 21.97 -34.07 -14.81
C ASN A 247 22.86 -34.46 -13.62
N TYR A 248 22.48 -34.09 -12.40
CA TYR A 248 23.28 -34.30 -11.21
C TYR A 248 23.74 -35.75 -11.00
N LEU A 249 24.98 -35.93 -10.56
CA LEU A 249 25.48 -37.17 -9.99
C LEU A 249 26.49 -36.82 -8.90
N ALA A 250 26.08 -36.95 -7.64
CA ALA A 250 26.85 -36.47 -6.50
C ALA A 250 28.34 -36.90 -6.55
N PRO A 251 29.28 -35.97 -6.30
CA PRO A 251 29.07 -34.57 -5.89
C PRO A 251 28.98 -33.57 -7.07
N TRP A 252 28.83 -34.04 -8.30
CA TRP A 252 29.01 -33.24 -9.52
C TRP A 252 27.71 -32.87 -10.20
N ARG A 253 27.58 -31.59 -10.55
CA ARG A 253 26.68 -31.17 -11.64
C ARG A 253 27.31 -31.60 -12.97
N ARG A 254 26.48 -31.81 -13.99
CA ARG A 254 26.98 -32.33 -15.27
C ARG A 254 26.36 -31.61 -16.45
N LEU A 255 27.21 -30.99 -17.26
CA LEU A 255 26.83 -30.58 -18.61
C LEU A 255 26.61 -31.85 -19.44
N ARG A 256 25.60 -31.88 -20.30
CA ARG A 256 25.23 -33.04 -21.11
C ARG A 256 25.30 -32.73 -22.61
N ASN A 257 25.82 -33.69 -23.37
CA ASN A 257 25.67 -33.76 -24.82
C ASN A 257 25.33 -35.21 -25.19
N GLY A 258 24.11 -35.48 -25.66
CA GLY A 258 23.69 -36.85 -25.98
C GLY A 258 23.80 -37.79 -24.77
N SER A 259 24.68 -38.78 -24.83
CA SER A 259 24.99 -39.70 -23.72
C SER A 259 26.21 -39.27 -22.89
N ASP A 260 26.96 -38.27 -23.35
CA ASP A 260 28.21 -37.83 -22.77
C ASP A 260 27.99 -36.69 -21.77
N TYR A 261 28.88 -36.62 -20.77
CA TYR A 261 28.78 -35.67 -19.68
C TYR A 261 30.12 -35.02 -19.34
N LEU A 262 30.08 -33.74 -18.98
CA LEU A 262 31.20 -33.03 -18.36
C LEU A 262 30.85 -32.60 -16.95
N ARG A 263 31.67 -33.00 -15.98
CA ARG A 263 31.51 -32.68 -14.56
C ARG A 263 31.96 -31.25 -14.28
N TYR A 264 31.13 -30.52 -13.55
CA TYR A 264 31.45 -29.17 -13.08
C TYR A 264 30.79 -28.90 -11.73
N ASN A 265 31.18 -27.81 -11.10
CA ASN A 265 30.44 -27.26 -9.97
C ASN A 265 30.49 -25.74 -9.95
N LEU A 266 29.55 -25.17 -9.19
CA LEU A 266 29.51 -23.76 -8.83
C LEU A 266 30.06 -23.62 -7.43
N TYR A 267 30.97 -22.68 -7.25
CA TYR A 267 31.72 -22.47 -6.02
C TYR A 267 31.51 -21.06 -5.50
N HIS A 268 31.52 -20.93 -4.18
CA HIS A 268 31.63 -19.62 -3.53
C HIS A 268 32.89 -18.90 -4.05
N ASN A 269 32.80 -17.58 -4.26
CA ASN A 269 33.88 -16.82 -4.89
C ASN A 269 35.22 -16.96 -4.14
N GLY A 270 36.27 -17.42 -4.82
CA GLY A 270 37.60 -17.58 -4.24
C GLY A 270 37.71 -18.74 -3.24
N SER A 271 36.76 -19.69 -3.26
CA SER A 271 36.69 -20.84 -2.36
C SER A 271 36.55 -22.16 -3.14
N SER A 272 36.91 -23.28 -2.50
CA SER A 272 36.64 -24.63 -2.99
C SER A 272 35.29 -25.18 -2.49
N LEU A 273 34.52 -24.39 -1.74
CA LEU A 273 33.20 -24.77 -1.24
C LEU A 273 32.15 -24.71 -2.36
N ILE A 274 31.50 -25.85 -2.63
CA ILE A 274 30.41 -25.94 -3.60
C ILE A 274 29.21 -25.16 -3.08
N TRP A 275 28.69 -24.25 -3.89
CA TRP A 275 27.48 -23.50 -3.59
C TRP A 275 26.26 -24.33 -4.02
N ASN A 276 25.54 -24.88 -3.04
CA ASN A 276 24.34 -25.69 -3.23
C ASN A 276 23.39 -25.53 -2.02
N SER A 277 22.33 -26.33 -1.96
CA SER A 277 21.36 -26.33 -0.85
C SER A 277 21.96 -26.64 0.53
N SER A 278 23.06 -27.38 0.60
CA SER A 278 23.77 -27.69 1.85
C SER A 278 24.77 -26.60 2.27
N SER A 279 25.09 -25.67 1.37
CA SER A 279 25.97 -24.52 1.61
C SER A 279 25.34 -23.24 1.04
N PRO A 280 24.22 -22.79 1.64
CA PRO A 280 23.58 -21.53 1.24
C PRO A 280 24.45 -20.33 1.59
N LEU A 281 24.34 -19.27 0.78
CA LEU A 281 24.85 -17.96 1.14
C LEU A 281 23.73 -17.16 1.83
N SER A 282 23.95 -16.76 3.08
CA SER A 282 23.02 -15.90 3.81
C SER A 282 23.32 -14.42 3.55
N ALA A 283 22.27 -13.62 3.37
CA ALA A 283 22.36 -12.17 3.21
C ALA A 283 21.16 -11.49 3.87
N SER A 284 21.24 -10.16 4.01
CA SER A 284 20.12 -9.32 4.43
C SER A 284 19.83 -8.28 3.35
N GLY A 285 18.54 -8.11 3.05
CA GLY A 285 18.08 -7.21 2.00
C GLY A 285 18.29 -5.77 2.40
N THR A 286 18.65 -4.95 1.42
CA THR A 286 18.77 -3.49 1.59
C THR A 286 17.64 -2.73 0.94
N GLY A 287 16.76 -3.41 0.19
CA GLY A 287 15.78 -2.80 -0.71
C GLY A 287 16.36 -2.24 -2.02
N ASP A 288 17.68 -2.30 -2.17
CA ASP A 288 18.42 -1.95 -3.38
C ASP A 288 19.13 -3.17 -3.96
N SER A 289 19.65 -3.04 -5.18
CA SER A 289 20.33 -4.14 -5.88
C SER A 289 21.65 -4.49 -5.21
N GLN A 290 21.82 -5.77 -4.88
CA GLN A 290 23.01 -6.34 -4.26
C GLN A 290 23.67 -7.32 -5.22
N THR A 291 24.97 -7.16 -5.43
CA THR A 291 25.77 -7.99 -6.34
C THR A 291 26.46 -9.12 -5.61
N PHE A 292 26.41 -10.31 -6.20
CA PHE A 292 27.05 -11.53 -5.72
C PHE A 292 27.93 -12.12 -6.81
N THR A 293 29.03 -12.74 -6.41
CA THR A 293 30.00 -13.36 -7.31
C THR A 293 30.13 -14.85 -6.98
N TYR A 294 30.25 -15.68 -8.01
CA TYR A 294 30.57 -17.10 -7.88
C TYR A 294 31.55 -17.52 -8.98
N GLN A 295 32.10 -18.72 -8.84
CA GLN A 295 32.97 -19.33 -9.85
C GLN A 295 32.37 -20.64 -10.34
N ALA A 296 32.27 -20.82 -11.65
CA ALA A 296 31.95 -22.10 -12.25
C ALA A 296 33.26 -22.75 -12.72
N ILE A 297 33.47 -24.02 -12.35
CA ILE A 297 34.72 -24.72 -12.64
C ILE A 297 34.39 -26.13 -13.14
N LEU A 298 34.90 -26.47 -14.31
CA LEU A 298 34.93 -27.85 -14.80
C LEU A 298 35.93 -28.64 -13.97
N ASP A 299 35.60 -29.89 -13.61
CA ASP A 299 36.54 -30.77 -12.92
C ASP A 299 37.77 -31.03 -13.82
N PRO A 300 38.97 -30.52 -13.48
CA PRO A 300 40.15 -30.66 -14.33
C PRO A 300 40.71 -32.10 -14.30
N SER A 301 40.25 -32.95 -13.37
CA SER A 301 40.72 -34.32 -13.20
C SER A 301 39.92 -35.35 -14.02
N GLN A 302 38.83 -34.92 -14.67
CA GLN A 302 38.02 -35.81 -15.52
C GLN A 302 38.74 -36.12 -16.85
N ALA A 303 38.40 -37.27 -17.44
CA ALA A 303 38.88 -37.62 -18.78
C ALA A 303 38.33 -36.66 -19.84
N ASN A 304 39.04 -36.55 -20.98
CA ASN A 304 38.52 -35.82 -22.13
C ASN A 304 37.25 -36.49 -22.66
N ALA A 305 36.27 -35.68 -23.06
CA ALA A 305 35.02 -36.14 -23.67
C ALA A 305 35.02 -35.89 -25.19
N PRO A 306 34.12 -36.54 -25.95
CA PRO A 306 33.94 -36.28 -27.36
C PRO A 306 33.65 -34.80 -27.64
N VAL A 307 34.03 -34.34 -28.84
CA VAL A 307 33.75 -32.98 -29.30
C VAL A 307 32.24 -32.73 -29.35
N GLY A 308 31.81 -31.58 -28.82
CA GLY A 308 30.41 -31.20 -28.84
C GLY A 308 30.11 -30.03 -27.91
N VAL A 309 28.87 -29.54 -27.99
CA VAL A 309 28.34 -28.52 -27.08
C VAL A 309 27.65 -29.21 -25.92
N TYR A 310 28.08 -28.95 -24.69
CA TYR A 310 27.50 -29.54 -23.49
C TYR A 310 26.74 -28.47 -22.72
N THR A 311 25.52 -28.77 -22.28
CA THR A 311 24.66 -27.82 -21.56
C THR A 311 24.07 -28.43 -20.30
N ASP A 312 23.79 -27.59 -19.31
CA ASP A 312 23.00 -27.93 -18.12
C ASP A 312 22.15 -26.71 -17.76
N ASN A 313 21.07 -26.92 -17.01
CA ASN A 313 20.22 -25.84 -16.52
C ASN A 313 20.15 -25.90 -15.00
N VAL A 314 20.68 -24.86 -14.36
CA VAL A 314 20.76 -24.72 -12.90
C VAL A 314 19.88 -23.56 -12.46
N LEU A 315 19.08 -23.77 -11.41
CA LEU A 315 18.24 -22.73 -10.83
C LEU A 315 18.95 -22.02 -9.68
N LEU A 316 18.92 -20.68 -9.71
CA LEU A 316 19.19 -19.86 -8.52
C LEU A 316 17.90 -19.74 -7.71
N ILE A 317 17.94 -20.13 -6.45
CA ILE A 317 16.81 -20.13 -5.52
C ILE A 317 17.08 -19.11 -4.42
N ILE A 318 16.10 -18.23 -4.20
CA ILE A 318 16.05 -17.27 -3.10
C ILE A 318 14.99 -17.74 -2.11
N ASN A 319 15.33 -17.83 -0.82
CA ASN A 319 14.37 -18.18 0.24
C ASN A 319 14.30 -17.06 1.29
N TYR A 320 13.10 -16.56 1.61
CA TYR A 320 12.80 -15.39 2.46
C TYR A 320 11.38 -15.43 3.05
#